data_AF-A0A9K3MWX7-F1
#
_entry.id   AF-A0A9K3MWX7-F1
#
_cell.length_a   1.000
_cell.length_b   1.000
_cell.length_c   1.000
_cell.angle_alpha   90.00
_cell.angle_beta   90.00
_cell.angle_gamma   90.00
#
_symmetry.space_group_name_H-M   'P 1'
#
loop_
_entity.id
_entity.type
_entity.pdbx_description
1 polymer ?
#
loop_
_entity_poly.entity_id
_entity_poly.type
_entity_poly.pdbx_seq_one_letter_code
_entity_poly.pdbx_strand_id
1 'polypeptide(L)'
;MHKIITTEDAKPTREAQRRLNPNLREVVKKEVIKWLDAGIIYPISDSAWVSPTQVVPKKAGIQSRMKVVNKLPPDRLPGGGCVLTTGN
;
A
#
# COMPACT_ATOMS: atom_id res chain seq x y z
N MET A 1 -1.65 4.37 22.41
CA MET A 1 -1.72 5.23 21.21
C MET A 1 -0.34 5.32 20.60
N HIS A 2 -0.21 5.16 19.28
CA HIS A 2 1.07 5.28 18.58
C HIS A 2 1.17 6.69 17.96
N LYS A 3 2.32 7.35 18.08
CA LYS A 3 2.56 8.71 17.56
C LYS A 3 3.77 8.69 16.62
N ILE A 4 3.63 9.24 15.41
CA ILE A 4 4.79 9.57 14.55
C ILE A 4 5.35 10.89 15.03
N ILE A 5 6.67 10.93 15.24
CA ILE A 5 7.40 12.15 15.50
C ILE A 5 8.01 12.58 14.16
N THR A 6 7.63 13.76 13.69
CA THR A 6 8.13 14.36 12.45
C THR A 6 9.07 15.53 12.81
N THR A 7 10.09 15.79 11.99
CA THR A 7 10.97 16.96 12.16
C THR A 7 10.18 18.26 12.00
N GLU A 8 10.57 19.30 12.74
CA GLU A 8 9.85 20.58 12.86
C GLU A 8 9.61 21.29 11.50
N ASP A 9 10.50 21.09 10.53
CA ASP A 9 10.41 21.69 9.18
C ASP A 9 9.81 20.78 8.09
N ALA A 10 9.28 19.61 8.46
CA ALA A 10 8.79 18.65 7.48
C ALA A 10 7.50 19.15 6.80
N LYS A 11 7.58 19.38 5.50
CA LYS A 11 6.44 19.82 4.70
C LYS A 11 5.59 18.62 4.26
N PRO A 12 4.25 18.70 4.39
CA PRO A 12 3.37 17.69 3.83
C PRO A 12 3.57 17.57 2.33
N THR A 13 3.80 16.34 1.88
CA THR A 13 3.94 16.04 0.46
C THR A 13 2.81 15.13 0.01
N ARG A 14 2.22 15.50 -1.13
CA ARG A 14 1.21 14.70 -1.83
C ARG A 14 1.85 14.07 -3.06
N GLU A 15 2.23 12.80 -2.93
CA GLU A 15 2.76 12.06 -4.06
C GLU A 15 1.62 11.50 -4.93
N ALA A 16 1.81 11.54 -6.25
CA ALA A 16 0.85 10.97 -7.19
C ALA A 16 0.86 9.44 -7.10
N GLN A 17 -0.33 8.85 -7.07
CA GLN A 17 -0.49 7.39 -7.05
C GLN A 17 0.07 6.77 -8.34
N ARG A 18 0.90 5.74 -8.20
CA ARG A 18 1.46 5.00 -9.34
C ARG A 18 0.35 4.29 -10.13
N ARG A 19 0.51 4.21 -11.46
CA ARG A 19 -0.47 3.55 -12.34
C ARG A 19 -0.51 2.05 -12.03
N LEU A 20 -1.68 1.56 -11.65
CA LEU A 20 -1.93 0.12 -11.43
C LEU A 20 -2.56 -0.52 -12.67
N ASN A 21 -2.25 -1.79 -12.90
CA ASN A 21 -2.94 -2.59 -13.91
C ASN A 21 -4.43 -2.73 -13.54
N PRO A 22 -5.36 -2.63 -14.50
CA PRO A 22 -6.80 -2.74 -14.22
C PRO A 22 -7.19 -3.98 -13.43
N ASN A 23 -6.62 -5.14 -13.78
CA ASN A 23 -6.86 -6.41 -13.09
C ASN A 23 -6.44 -6.37 -11.60
N LEU A 24 -5.35 -5.67 -11.28
CA LEU A 24 -4.88 -5.52 -9.90
C LEU A 24 -5.75 -4.53 -9.13
N ARG A 25 -6.30 -3.51 -9.80
CA ARG A 25 -7.16 -2.50 -9.17
C ARG A 25 -8.39 -3.12 -8.52
N GLU A 26 -9.00 -4.12 -9.15
CA GLU A 26 -10.15 -4.83 -8.58
C GLU A 26 -9.79 -5.65 -7.34
N VAL A 27 -8.63 -6.29 -7.34
CA VAL A 27 -8.13 -7.06 -6.19
C VAL A 27 -7.84 -6.13 -5.01
N VAL A 28 -7.15 -5.01 -5.27
CA VAL A 28 -6.84 -4.00 -4.26
C VAL A 28 -8.11 -3.42 -3.65
N LYS A 29 -9.12 -3.09 -4.47
CA LYS A 29 -10.41 -2.60 -3.97
C LYS A 29 -11.05 -3.58 -2.98
N LYS A 30 -11.04 -4.89 -3.29
CA LYS A 30 -11.59 -5.93 -2.39
C LYS A 30 -10.81 -6.04 -1.09
N GLU A 31 -9.49 -5.87 -1.12
CA GLU A 31 -8.66 -5.90 0.09
C GLU A 31 -8.85 -4.64 0.94
N VAL A 32 -8.95 -3.46 0.32
CA VAL A 32 -9.22 -2.19 1.01
C VAL A 32 -10.57 -2.25 1.74
N ILE A 33 -11.62 -2.79 1.11
CA ILE A 33 -12.93 -2.95 1.75
C ILE A 33 -12.82 -3.87 2.97
N LYS A 34 -12.10 -4.99 2.88
CA LYS A 34 -11.89 -5.88 4.03
C LYS A 34 -11.20 -5.17 5.20
N TRP A 35 -10.25 -4.28 4.93
CA TRP A 35 -9.58 -3.51 5.98
C TRP A 35 -10.44 -2.39 6.56
N LEU A 36 -11.31 -1.78 5.75
CA LEU A 36 -12.33 -0.83 6.22
C LEU A 36 -13.33 -1.54 7.13
N ASP A 37 -13.86 -2.68 6.72
CA ASP A 37 -14.82 -3.48 7.51
C ASP A 37 -14.18 -4.00 8.82
N ALA A 38 -12.90 -4.34 8.78
CA ALA A 38 -12.14 -4.74 9.97
C ALA A 38 -11.76 -3.55 10.89
N GLY A 39 -12.03 -2.31 10.48
CA GLY A 39 -11.67 -1.11 11.25
C GLY A 39 -10.16 -0.84 11.33
N ILE A 40 -9.37 -1.43 10.44
CA ILE A 40 -7.91 -1.24 10.39
C ILE A 40 -7.56 0.13 9.76
N ILE A 41 -8.34 0.53 8.75
CA ILE A 41 -8.22 1.83 8.07
C ILE A 41 -9.54 2.58 8.13
N TYR A 42 -9.48 3.90 8.01
CA TYR A 42 -10.64 4.78 7.98
C TYR A 42 -10.51 5.77 6.80
N PRO A 43 -11.64 6.23 6.22
CA PRO A 43 -11.60 7.21 5.15
C PRO A 43 -11.17 8.58 5.68
N ILE A 44 -10.23 9.22 4.99
CA ILE A 44 -9.76 10.59 5.25
C ILE A 44 -10.02 11.39 3.98
N SER A 45 -10.65 12.56 4.12
CA SER A 45 -11.06 13.37 2.96
C SER A 45 -10.00 14.38 2.53
N ASP A 46 -9.19 14.89 3.47
CA ASP A 46 -8.41 16.12 3.31
C ASP A 46 -6.95 16.00 3.81
N SER A 47 -6.33 14.83 3.69
CA SER A 47 -4.92 14.68 4.10
C SER A 47 -3.98 15.45 3.18
N ALA A 48 -3.19 16.35 3.77
CA ALA A 48 -2.08 17.03 3.08
C ALA A 48 -0.95 16.04 2.71
N TRP A 49 -0.88 14.92 3.43
CA TRP A 49 0.03 13.82 3.19
C TRP A 49 -0.62 12.73 2.34
N VAL A 50 0.04 12.34 1.25
CA VAL A 50 -0.33 11.15 0.47
C VAL A 50 0.94 10.43 0.05
N SER A 51 1.08 9.18 0.49
CA SER A 51 2.11 8.27 0.02
C SER A 51 1.55 7.33 -1.05
N PRO A 52 2.31 6.99 -2.09
CA PRO A 52 1.85 6.09 -3.13
C PRO A 52 1.84 4.66 -2.60
N THR A 53 0.76 3.93 -2.85
CA THR A 53 0.64 2.52 -2.45
C THR A 53 1.20 1.59 -3.52
N GLN A 54 2.07 0.66 -3.12
CA GLN A 54 2.64 -0.36 -4.00
C GLN A 54 2.01 -1.73 -3.72
N VAL A 55 1.56 -2.40 -4.77
CA VAL A 55 0.95 -3.74 -4.68
C VAL A 55 1.99 -4.77 -5.08
N VAL A 56 2.36 -5.65 -4.15
CA VAL A 56 3.35 -6.70 -4.38
C VAL A 56 2.69 -8.06 -4.25
N PRO A 57 2.69 -8.90 -5.31
CA PRO A 57 2.26 -10.27 -5.21
C PRO A 57 3.13 -11.06 -4.25
N LYS A 58 2.54 -11.64 -3.20
CA LYS A 58 3.26 -12.50 -2.27
C LYS A 58 3.37 -13.93 -2.83
N LYS A 59 4.59 -14.48 -2.86
CA LYS A 59 4.85 -15.90 -3.17
C LYS A 59 4.66 -16.76 -1.91
N ALA A 60 3.43 -17.00 -1.46
CA ALA A 60 3.13 -18.05 -0.48
C ALA A 60 1.62 -18.24 -0.30
N GLY A 61 1.11 -19.45 -0.62
CA GLY A 61 -0.05 -20.17 -0.07
C GLY A 61 -1.43 -19.51 0.12
N ILE A 62 -1.50 -18.26 0.55
CA ILE A 62 -2.74 -17.50 0.71
C ILE A 62 -3.08 -16.93 -0.68
N GLN A 63 -3.82 -17.71 -1.46
CA GLN A 63 -4.37 -17.27 -2.74
C GLN A 63 -5.40 -16.13 -2.52
N SER A 64 -4.93 -14.91 -2.26
CA SER A 64 -5.54 -13.77 -2.93
C SER A 64 -5.22 -13.99 -4.40
N ARG A 65 -6.25 -14.22 -5.22
CA ARG A 65 -6.19 -14.78 -6.58
C ARG A 65 -5.46 -13.85 -7.55
N MET A 66 -4.15 -13.68 -7.37
CA MET A 66 -3.27 -12.97 -8.29
C MET A 66 -2.84 -13.96 -9.38
N LYS A 67 -3.70 -14.16 -10.38
CA LYS A 67 -3.20 -14.56 -11.69
C LYS A 67 -2.46 -13.36 -12.28
N VAL A 68 -1.17 -13.26 -11.99
CA VAL A 68 -0.26 -12.45 -12.79
C VAL A 68 -0.14 -13.16 -14.14
N VAL A 69 -1.03 -12.86 -15.07
CA VAL A 69 -0.75 -13.11 -16.49
C VAL A 69 0.14 -11.97 -16.94
N ASN A 70 1.43 -12.15 -16.66
CA ASN A 70 2.54 -11.60 -17.43
C ASN A 70 3.80 -12.31 -16.93
N LYS A 71 4.28 -13.26 -17.74
CA LYS A 71 5.57 -13.91 -17.53
C LYS A 71 6.66 -12.84 -17.58
N LEU A 72 7.27 -12.51 -16.45
CA LEU A 72 8.56 -11.83 -16.38
C LEU A 72 9.45 -12.58 -15.37
N PRO A 73 10.76 -12.76 -15.68
CA PRO A 73 11.63 -13.71 -15.00
C PRO A 73 11.99 -13.28 -13.57
N PRO A 74 12.36 -14.24 -12.71
CA PRO A 74 12.43 -14.04 -11.28
C PRO A 74 13.84 -13.61 -10.87
N ASP A 75 14.24 -12.37 -11.10
CA ASP A 75 15.54 -11.91 -10.58
C ASP A 75 15.49 -10.50 -10.00
N ARG A 76 16.11 -10.41 -8.81
CA ARG A 76 16.50 -9.22 -8.02
C ARG A 76 15.48 -8.69 -7.00
N LEU A 77 15.55 -9.26 -5.80
CA LEU A 77 15.36 -8.52 -4.56
C LEU A 77 16.73 -8.03 -4.08
N PRO A 78 16.90 -6.75 -3.72
CA PRO A 78 17.70 -6.41 -2.56
C PRO A 78 16.74 -5.99 -1.44
N GLY A 79 16.95 -6.59 -0.28
CA GLY A 79 16.16 -6.36 0.92
C GLY A 79 16.09 -4.89 1.31
N GLY A 80 14.92 -4.52 1.81
CA GLY A 80 14.66 -3.26 2.48
C GLY A 80 13.30 -3.39 3.16
N GLY A 81 13.30 -3.72 4.45
CA GLY A 81 12.08 -3.84 5.23
C GLY A 81 11.26 -2.56 5.16
N CYS A 82 9.98 -2.67 4.82
CA CYS A 82 9.05 -1.55 4.95
C CYS A 82 8.48 -1.55 6.37
N VAL A 83 8.89 -0.56 7.15
CA VAL A 83 8.31 -0.22 8.45
C VAL A 83 6.99 0.51 8.19
N LEU A 84 5.88 -0.04 8.69
CA LEU A 84 4.63 0.70 8.79
C LEU A 84 4.69 1.52 10.09
N THR A 85 5.02 2.81 10.00
CA THR A 85 4.76 3.72 11.11
C THR A 85 3.37 4.33 10.92
N THR A 86 2.47 3.99 11.86
CA THR A 86 1.15 4.62 12.07
C THR A 86 1.35 6.03 12.61
N GLY A 87 0.71 7.08 12.08
CA GLY A 87 0.82 8.43 12.65
C GLY A 87 -0.47 9.20 12.64
N ASN A 88 -0.65 9.94 13.73
CA ASN A 88 -1.61 11.03 13.93
C ASN A 88 -1.72 11.97 12.73
#